data_AF-A0AAN7PRW9-F1
#
_entry.id   AF-A0AAN7PRW9-F1
#
_cell.length_a   1.000
_cell.length_b   1.000
_cell.length_c   1.000
_cell.angle_alpha   90.00
_cell.angle_beta   90.00
_cell.angle_gamma   90.00
#
_symmetry.space_group_name_H-M   'P 1'
#
loop_
_entity.id
_entity.type
_entity.pdbx_description
1 polymer ?
#
loop_
_entity_poly.entity_id
_entity_poly.type
_entity_poly.pdbx_seq_one_letter_code
_entity_poly.pdbx_strand_id
1 'polypeptide(L)'
;MEMVSSSVVCARRVLVGARHHMLGRLSSIVAKELLNCQKVVVVCCEEICLFGGLICQKMKNMRFLRKRMNTKPSLGPIHFRAPAKIFYCTVQERCLADSMSCY
;
A
#
# COMPACT_ATOMS: atom_id res chain seq x y z
N MET A 1 5.75 -13.93 16.99
CA MET A 1 4.74 -13.47 16.01
C MET A 1 3.65 -12.79 16.82
N GLU A 2 3.93 -11.58 17.32
CA GLU A 2 2.94 -10.81 18.06
C GLU A 2 2.23 -9.90 17.06
N MET A 3 0.99 -10.25 16.76
CA MET A 3 0.05 -9.26 16.29
C MET A 3 -0.33 -8.42 17.50
N VAL A 4 -0.16 -7.10 17.41
CA VAL A 4 -0.82 -6.20 18.34
C VAL A 4 -2.32 -6.37 18.13
N SER A 5 -2.90 -7.17 19.02
CA SER A 5 -4.32 -7.26 19.31
C SER A 5 -4.80 -5.99 20.00
N SER A 6 -6.10 -5.73 19.90
CA SER A 6 -6.91 -4.73 20.63
C SER A 6 -7.12 -3.39 19.92
N SER A 7 -8.30 -3.29 19.34
CA SER A 7 -9.02 -2.05 19.05
C SER A 7 -9.27 -1.28 20.35
N VAL A 8 -8.32 -0.46 20.80
CA VAL A 8 -8.54 0.50 21.90
C VAL A 8 -7.80 1.82 21.65
N VAL A 9 -8.60 2.82 21.26
CA VAL A 9 -8.49 4.27 21.53
C VAL A 9 -7.17 5.01 21.22
N CYS A 10 -7.23 5.77 20.12
CA CYS A 10 -6.85 7.18 19.96
C CYS A 10 -5.89 7.77 21.03
N ALA A 11 -4.57 7.58 20.87
CA ALA A 11 -3.53 8.54 21.30
C ALA A 11 -2.11 8.07 20.95
N ARG A 12 -1.86 6.75 20.90
CA ARG A 12 -0.52 6.19 20.66
C ARG A 12 -0.32 5.89 19.18
N ARG A 13 0.76 6.43 18.59
CA ARG A 13 1.14 6.14 17.20
C ARG A 13 1.31 4.63 17.03
N VAL A 14 0.69 4.06 16.00
CA VAL A 14 0.78 2.63 15.70
C VAL A 14 2.00 2.42 14.80
N LEU A 15 2.97 1.64 15.27
CA LEU A 15 4.15 1.28 14.48
C LEU A 15 3.96 -0.14 13.94
N VAL A 16 3.96 -0.27 12.61
CA VAL A 16 3.70 -1.53 11.92
C VAL A 16 4.97 -1.96 11.18
N GLY A 17 5.51 -3.11 11.54
CA GLY A 17 6.57 -3.75 10.77
C GLY A 17 5.99 -4.45 9.55
N ALA A 18 6.53 -4.19 8.35
CA ALA A 18 6.00 -4.73 7.10
C ALA A 18 6.68 -6.03 6.63
N ARG A 19 7.64 -6.54 7.41
CA ARG A 19 8.42 -7.74 7.09
C ARG A 19 7.54 -8.96 6.88
N HIS A 20 7.71 -9.64 5.75
CA HIS A 20 6.97 -10.87 5.40
C HIS A 20 5.44 -10.71 5.37
N HIS A 21 4.92 -9.49 5.37
CA HIS A 21 3.49 -9.24 5.22
C HIS A 21 3.11 -9.19 3.75
N MET A 22 1.91 -9.69 3.44
CA MET A 22 1.37 -9.63 2.08
C MET A 22 0.88 -8.21 1.78
N LEU A 23 1.40 -7.59 0.71
CA LEU A 23 1.15 -6.18 0.35
C LEU A 23 -0.33 -5.79 0.43
N GLY A 24 -1.21 -6.54 -0.25
CA GLY A 24 -2.64 -6.21 -0.31
C GLY A 24 -3.41 -6.43 1.00
N ARG A 25 -2.96 -7.38 1.85
CA ARG A 25 -3.58 -7.61 3.16
C ARG A 25 -3.20 -6.50 4.13
N LEU A 26 -1.90 -6.18 4.17
CA LEU A 26 -1.38 -5.11 5.01
C LEU A 26 -2.00 -3.76 4.65
N SER A 27 -2.07 -3.43 3.36
CA SER A 27 -2.65 -2.16 2.91
C SER A 27 -4.12 -1.99 3.32
N SER A 28 -4.90 -3.06 3.32
CA SER A 28 -6.32 -3.03 3.68
C SER A 28 -6.54 -2.80 5.19
N ILE A 29 -5.66 -3.34 6.03
CA ILE A 29 -5.72 -3.11 7.49
C ILE A 29 -5.29 -1.68 7.79
N VAL A 30 -4.17 -1.25 7.23
CA VAL A 30 -3.65 0.12 7.42
C VAL A 30 -4.65 1.17 6.92
N ALA A 31 -5.31 0.95 5.79
CA ALA A 31 -6.34 1.86 5.29
C ALA A 31 -7.50 2.05 6.28
N LYS A 32 -7.96 0.96 6.92
CA LYS A 32 -9.01 1.02 7.95
C LYS A 32 -8.56 1.74 9.21
N GLU A 33 -7.33 1.51 9.65
CA GLU A 33 -6.76 2.22 10.80
C GLU A 33 -6.63 3.73 10.54
N LEU A 34 -6.26 4.11 9.31
CA LEU A 34 -6.22 5.52 8.88
C LEU A 34 -7.62 6.15 8.86
N LEU A 35 -8.65 5.45 8.38
CA LEU A 35 -10.04 5.91 8.41
C LEU A 35 -10.59 6.07 9.84
N ASN A 36 -10.11 5.23 10.77
CA ASN A 36 -10.38 5.34 12.20
C ASN A 36 -9.56 6.46 12.88
N CYS A 37 -9.00 7.40 12.12
CA CYS A 37 -8.21 8.54 12.57
C CYS A 37 -6.96 8.16 13.39
N GLN A 38 -6.39 6.97 13.17
CA GLN A 38 -5.15 6.57 13.83
C GLN A 38 -3.91 7.05 13.06
N LYS A 39 -2.87 7.44 13.79
CA LYS A 39 -1.56 7.80 13.20
C LYS A 39 -0.71 6.54 13.08
N VAL A 40 -0.60 6.01 11.87
CA VAL A 40 0.14 4.78 11.56
C VAL A 40 1.48 5.10 10.89
N VAL A 41 2.55 4.43 11.34
CA VAL A 41 3.88 4.47 10.73
C VAL A 41 4.26 3.06 10.32
N VAL A 42 4.53 2.85 9.02
CA VAL A 42 4.96 1.56 8.48
C VAL A 42 6.46 1.57 8.23
N VAL A 43 7.15 0.53 8.70
CA VAL A 43 8.62 0.39 8.61
C VAL A 43 8.98 -0.88 7.84
N CYS A 44 10.15 -0.87 7.18
CA CYS A 44 10.69 -1.98 6.37
C CYS A 44 9.80 -2.33 5.16
N CYS A 45 9.39 -1.33 4.39
CA CYS A 45 8.56 -1.53 3.19
C CYS A 45 9.25 -2.35 2.08
N GLU A 46 10.59 -2.43 2.11
CA GLU A 46 11.37 -3.27 1.18
C GLU A 46 11.18 -4.78 1.38
N GLU A 47 10.77 -5.24 2.56
CA GLU A 47 10.59 -6.67 2.89
C GLU A 47 9.13 -7.15 2.74
N ILE A 48 8.30 -6.38 2.03
CA ILE A 48 6.89 -6.73 1.80
C ILE A 48 6.78 -7.83 0.74
N CYS A 49 5.98 -8.84 1.03
CA CYS A 49 5.73 -9.97 0.15
C CYS A 49 4.64 -9.65 -0.88
N LEU A 50 4.90 -10.07 -2.13
CA LEU A 50 3.93 -10.07 -3.22
C LEU A 50 3.58 -11.52 -3.56
N PHE A 51 2.30 -11.80 -3.77
CA PHE A 51 1.86 -13.15 -4.14
C PHE A 51 2.22 -13.47 -5.59
N GLY A 52 2.69 -14.70 -5.80
CA GLY A 52 2.98 -15.27 -7.12
C GLY A 52 4.48 -15.30 -7.45
N GLY A 53 4.82 -16.00 -8.54
CA GLY A 53 6.20 -16.14 -8.98
C GLY A 53 6.81 -14.82 -9.48
N LEU A 54 8.13 -14.71 -9.34
CA LEU A 54 8.93 -13.52 -9.71
C LEU A 54 8.63 -13.03 -11.14
N ILE A 55 8.53 -13.96 -12.09
CA ILE A 55 8.33 -13.66 -13.52
C ILE A 55 6.96 -13.01 -13.74
N CYS A 56 5.90 -13.57 -13.16
CA CYS A 56 4.55 -13.03 -13.28
C CYS A 56 4.46 -11.63 -12.69
N GLN A 57 5.06 -11.42 -11.51
CA GLN A 57 5.06 -10.11 -10.86
C GLN A 57 5.87 -9.08 -11.65
N LYS A 58 7.01 -9.49 -12.21
CA LYS A 58 7.82 -8.65 -13.11
C LYS A 58 7.03 -8.25 -14.35
N MET A 59 6.31 -9.18 -14.97
CA MET A 59 5.47 -8.89 -16.14
C MET A 59 4.33 -7.91 -15.81
N LYS A 60 3.65 -8.08 -14.66
CA LYS A 60 2.63 -7.14 -14.19
C LYS A 60 3.21 -5.73 -14.03
N ASN A 61 4.38 -5.62 -13.40
CA ASN A 61 5.06 -4.33 -13.23
C ASN A 61 5.47 -3.73 -14.59
N MET A 62 6.02 -4.52 -15.51
CA MET A 62 6.37 -4.03 -16.85
C MET A 62 5.15 -3.52 -17.63
N ARG A 63 4.00 -4.19 -17.51
CA ARG A 63 2.74 -3.71 -18.12
C ARG A 63 2.29 -2.38 -17.50
N PHE A 64 2.41 -2.22 -16.19
CA PHE A 64 2.10 -0.97 -15.49
C PHE A 64 3.00 0.18 -15.99
N LEU A 65 4.32 -0.05 -16.06
CA LEU A 65 5.30 0.95 -16.50
C LEU A 65 5.14 1.40 -17.96
N ARG A 66 4.56 0.54 -18.81
CA ARG A 66 4.24 0.87 -20.20
C ARG A 66 3.08 1.88 -20.32
N LYS A 67 2.24 2.03 -19.28
CA LYS A 67 1.15 3.02 -19.29
C LYS A 67 1.74 4.43 -19.20
N ARG A 68 1.80 5.15 -20.33
CA ARG A 68 2.22 6.56 -20.39
C ARG A 68 1.30 7.32 -21.35
N MET A 69 1.17 8.62 -21.11
CA MET A 69 0.50 9.51 -22.05
C MET A 69 1.35 9.65 -23.31
N ASN A 70 0.75 9.49 -24.50
CA ASN A 70 1.47 9.53 -25.78
C ASN A 70 1.92 10.95 -26.15
N THR A 71 1.09 11.96 -25.88
CA THR A 71 1.33 13.36 -26.25
C THR A 71 2.37 14.04 -25.37
N LYS A 72 2.19 14.04 -24.05
CA LYS A 72 3.13 14.64 -23.09
C LYS A 72 3.38 13.72 -21.89
N PRO A 73 4.47 12.93 -21.92
CA PRO A 73 4.76 11.95 -20.86
C PRO A 73 4.91 12.55 -19.45
N SER A 74 5.28 13.83 -19.33
CA SER A 74 5.45 14.50 -18.05
C SER A 74 4.13 14.83 -17.33
N LEU A 75 3.01 14.89 -18.05
CA LEU A 75 1.65 15.08 -17.49
C LEU A 75 0.90 13.75 -17.32
N GLY A 76 1.55 12.64 -17.68
CA GLY A 76 0.96 11.31 -17.59
C GLY A 76 1.08 10.70 -16.19
N PRO A 77 0.64 9.43 -16.05
CA PRO A 77 0.79 8.68 -14.81
C PRO A 77 2.25 8.58 -14.37
N ILE A 78 2.53 8.93 -13.12
CA ILE A 78 3.87 8.88 -12.53
C ILE A 78 4.09 7.51 -11.90
N HIS A 79 5.13 6.81 -12.37
CA HIS A 79 5.49 5.49 -11.86
C HIS A 79 6.57 5.58 -10.79
N PHE A 80 6.21 5.34 -9.54
CA PHE A 80 7.19 5.28 -8.46
C PHE A 80 8.01 3.99 -8.49
N ARG A 81 9.28 4.09 -8.09
CA ARG A 81 10.23 2.96 -8.05
C ARG A 81 10.53 2.48 -6.64
N ALA A 82 10.46 3.36 -5.66
CA ALA A 82 10.75 3.02 -4.27
C ALA A 82 9.62 2.16 -3.67
N PRO A 83 9.93 1.10 -2.89
CA PRO A 83 8.93 0.20 -2.31
C PRO A 83 7.96 0.93 -1.38
N ALA A 84 8.45 1.90 -0.61
CA ALA A 84 7.61 2.74 0.26
C ALA A 84 6.55 3.53 -0.53
N LYS A 85 6.91 4.06 -1.70
CA LYS A 85 5.96 4.82 -2.55
C LYS A 85 4.96 3.90 -3.26
N ILE A 86 5.39 2.69 -3.65
CA ILE A 86 4.48 1.67 -4.19
C ILE A 86 3.44 1.29 -3.13
N PHE A 87 3.88 1.04 -1.90
CA PHE A 87 2.98 0.74 -0.78
C PHE A 87 2.03 1.92 -0.49
N TYR A 88 2.54 3.15 -0.47
CA TYR A 88 1.73 4.37 -0.32
C TYR A 88 0.61 4.47 -1.37
N CYS A 89 0.92 4.27 -2.65
CA CYS A 89 -0.10 4.28 -3.70
C CYS A 89 -1.18 3.22 -3.47
N THR A 90 -0.78 2.04 -3.00
CA THR A 90 -1.73 0.94 -2.74
C THR A 90 -2.68 1.27 -1.58
N VAL A 91 -2.16 1.91 -0.53
CA VAL A 91 -2.98 2.37 0.61
C VAL A 91 -3.91 3.49 0.18
N GLN A 92 -3.43 4.45 -0.61
CA GLN A 92 -4.23 5.56 -1.12
C GLN A 92 -5.40 5.09 -2.00
N GLU A 93 -5.15 4.18 -2.93
CA GLU A 93 -6.20 3.56 -3.75
C GLU A 93 -7.25 2.85 -2.87
N ARG A 94 -6.80 2.20 -1.80
CA ARG A 94 -7.68 1.48 -0.87
C ARG A 94 -8.55 2.43 -0.03
N CYS A 95 -7.99 3.52 0.49
CA CYS A 95 -8.76 4.54 1.21
C CYS A 95 -9.89 5.13 0.35
N LEU A 96 -9.61 5.40 -0.93
CA LEU A 96 -10.62 5.90 -1.87
C LEU A 96 -11.72 4.85 -2.12
N ALA A 97 -11.34 3.60 -2.35
CA ALA A 97 -12.30 2.51 -2.57
C ALA A 97 -13.21 2.28 -1.36
N ASP A 98 -12.64 2.27 -0.15
CA ASP A 98 -13.41 2.06 1.07
C ASP A 98 -14.32 3.28 1.38
N SER A 99 -13.92 4.52 1.02
CA SER A 99 -14.80 5.70 1.14
C SER A 99 -16.00 5.68 0.19
N MET A 100 -15.85 5.08 -0.99
CA MET A 100 -16.95 4.95 -1.97
C MET A 100 -17.91 3.80 -1.63
N SER A 101 -17.46 2.81 -0.86
CA SER A 101 -18.31 1.69 -0.43
C SER A 101 -19.24 2.03 0.75
N CYS A 102 -19.07 3.22 1.35
CA CYS A 102 -19.89 3.71 2.46
C CYS A 102 -21.08 4.58 2.01
N TYR A 103 -21.35 4.67 0.71
CA TYR A 103 -22.53 5.32 0.10
C TYR A 103 -23.39 4.31 -0.65
#